data_AF-A0AAD7E6R2-F1
#
_entry.id   AF-A0AAD7E6R2-F1
#
_cell.length_a   1.000
_cell.length_b   1.000
_cell.length_c   1.000
_cell.angle_alpha   90.00
_cell.angle_beta   90.00
_cell.angle_gamma   90.00
#
_symmetry.space_group_name_H-M   'P 1'
#
loop_
_entity.id
_entity.type
_entity.pdbx_description
1 polymer ?
#
loop_
_entity_poly.entity_id
_entity_poly.type
_entity_poly.pdbx_seq_one_letter_code
_entity_poly.pdbx_strand_id
1 'polypeptide(L)'
;MLPPAPDDPQHPPAASNNVKCTPTKCARLMVYHGDMKLPFTQIAQHSPFKNIDPQTLSNNHNLVKSHGGDCYYNGKKGKTGRKRTFMEAQLNEAEERLESGELIDVEDVRRVMFPKIPAHTIRDNLSQIGLESFAQQKKPNLLPRHQLIHSYLLAIYRATSHGRCEQYMGSCPHSHMIT
;
A
#
# COMPACT_ATOMS: atom_id res chain seq x y z
N MET A 1 -27.29 -30.28 -53.40
CA MET A 1 -27.56 -30.14 -51.96
C MET A 1 -26.26 -30.40 -51.23
N LEU A 2 -25.67 -29.37 -50.61
CA LEU A 2 -24.45 -29.51 -49.82
C LEU A 2 -24.80 -29.95 -48.39
N PRO A 3 -24.04 -30.85 -47.76
CA PRO A 3 -24.27 -31.24 -46.37
C PRO A 3 -23.99 -30.05 -45.44
N PRO A 4 -24.69 -29.96 -44.29
CA PRO A 4 -24.42 -28.93 -43.29
C PRO A 4 -23.01 -29.10 -42.72
N ALA A 5 -22.34 -27.96 -42.50
CA ALA A 5 -21.01 -27.91 -41.90
C ALA A 5 -21.02 -28.50 -40.47
N PRO A 6 -19.94 -29.19 -40.05
CA PRO A 6 -19.81 -29.67 -38.68
C PRO A 6 -19.71 -28.49 -37.71
N ASP A 7 -20.46 -28.60 -36.60
CA ASP A 7 -20.46 -27.62 -35.51
C ASP A 7 -19.04 -27.32 -35.03
N ASP A 8 -18.69 -26.04 -35.00
CA ASP A 8 -17.45 -25.55 -34.41
C ASP A 8 -17.29 -26.08 -32.97
N PRO A 9 -16.10 -26.55 -32.58
CA PRO A 9 -15.85 -26.98 -31.21
C PRO A 9 -16.08 -25.79 -30.26
N GLN A 10 -17.07 -25.96 -29.39
CA GLN A 10 -17.40 -25.04 -28.31
C GLN A 10 -16.13 -24.57 -27.61
N HIS A 11 -15.92 -23.25 -27.60
CA HIS A 11 -14.93 -22.59 -26.76
C HIS A 11 -15.08 -23.12 -25.32
N PRO A 12 -14.00 -23.64 -24.68
CA PRO A 12 -14.07 -24.00 -23.28
C PRO A 12 -14.45 -22.75 -22.46
N PRO A 13 -15.37 -22.86 -21.49
CA PRO A 13 -15.76 -21.72 -20.68
C PRO A 13 -14.54 -21.10 -20.02
N ALA A 14 -14.46 -19.78 -20.15
CA ALA A 14 -13.41 -18.93 -19.62
C ALA A 14 -13.04 -19.29 -18.17
N ALA A 15 -11.73 -19.29 -17.91
CA ALA A 15 -11.06 -19.23 -16.61
C ALA A 15 -11.93 -19.60 -15.40
N SER A 16 -11.66 -20.77 -14.82
CA SER A 16 -12.27 -21.24 -13.57
C SER A 16 -12.36 -20.11 -12.55
N ASN A 17 -13.56 -19.55 -12.40
CA ASN A 17 -13.92 -18.73 -11.27
C ASN A 17 -13.81 -19.64 -10.06
N ASN A 18 -12.64 -19.64 -9.44
CA ASN A 18 -12.35 -20.43 -8.25
C ASN A 18 -13.13 -19.78 -7.11
N VAL A 19 -14.45 -20.04 -7.09
CA VAL A 19 -15.37 -19.55 -6.07
C VAL A 19 -14.84 -20.13 -4.77
N LYS A 20 -14.28 -19.25 -3.94
CA LYS A 20 -13.71 -19.61 -2.65
C LYS A 20 -14.80 -20.30 -1.83
N CYS A 21 -14.71 -21.63 -1.73
CA CYS A 21 -15.48 -22.36 -0.74
C CYS A 21 -14.95 -21.91 0.63
N THR A 22 -15.81 -21.33 1.46
CA THR A 22 -15.40 -20.91 2.80
C THR A 22 -15.06 -22.14 3.64
N PRO A 23 -14.21 -22.04 4.67
CA PRO A 23 -13.86 -23.18 5.52
C PRO A 23 -15.10 -23.92 6.06
N THR A 24 -16.16 -23.17 6.42
CA THR A 24 -17.44 -23.75 6.85
C THR A 24 -18.14 -24.56 5.76
N LYS A 25 -18.12 -24.10 4.51
CA LYS A 25 -18.68 -24.86 3.38
C LYS A 25 -17.81 -26.09 3.09
N CYS A 26 -16.49 -25.99 3.18
CA CYS A 26 -15.58 -27.14 3.06
C CYS A 26 -15.85 -28.20 4.14
N ALA A 27 -16.02 -27.79 5.40
CA ALA A 27 -16.33 -28.72 6.49
C ALA A 27 -17.65 -29.46 6.24
N ARG A 28 -18.70 -28.74 5.80
CA ARG A 28 -19.98 -29.37 5.42
C ARG A 28 -19.82 -30.32 4.24
N LEU A 29 -19.01 -29.95 3.25
CA LEU A 29 -18.73 -30.80 2.08
C LEU A 29 -18.07 -32.12 2.49
N MET A 30 -17.14 -32.08 3.45
CA MET A 30 -16.52 -33.28 4.03
C MET A 30 -17.56 -34.19 4.70
N VAL A 31 -18.55 -33.64 5.40
CA VAL A 31 -19.63 -34.44 6.01
C VAL A 31 -20.56 -35.04 4.94
N TYR A 32 -21.04 -34.24 3.99
CA TYR A 32 -21.97 -34.71 2.96
C TYR A 32 -21.37 -35.81 2.07
N HIS A 33 -20.10 -35.67 1.68
CA HIS A 33 -19.45 -36.66 0.82
C HIS A 33 -18.76 -37.77 1.62
N GLY A 34 -18.13 -37.43 2.75
CA GLY A 34 -17.39 -38.36 3.60
C GLY A 34 -18.31 -39.29 4.39
N ASP A 35 -19.28 -38.71 5.10
CA ASP A 35 -20.15 -39.46 6.02
C ASP A 35 -21.42 -39.93 5.32
N MET A 36 -22.08 -39.04 4.57
CA MET A 36 -23.36 -39.34 3.91
C MET A 36 -23.21 -39.95 2.50
N LYS A 37 -21.98 -40.05 1.98
CA LYS A 37 -21.64 -40.63 0.66
C LYS A 37 -22.42 -40.02 -0.52
N LEU A 38 -22.85 -38.77 -0.42
CA LEU A 38 -23.60 -38.12 -1.49
C LEU A 38 -22.68 -37.77 -2.68
N PRO A 39 -23.13 -37.94 -3.93
CA PRO A 39 -22.39 -37.50 -5.10
C PRO A 39 -22.35 -35.97 -5.19
N PHE A 40 -21.25 -35.40 -5.69
CA PHE A 40 -21.07 -33.94 -5.78
C PHE A 40 -22.16 -33.22 -6.58
N THR A 41 -22.78 -33.90 -7.55
CA THR A 41 -23.91 -33.39 -8.33
C THR A 41 -25.14 -33.13 -7.47
N GLN A 42 -25.44 -34.01 -6.51
CA GLN A 42 -26.53 -33.80 -5.56
C GLN A 42 -26.14 -32.75 -4.52
N ILE A 43 -24.90 -32.77 -4.03
CA ILE A 43 -24.42 -31.78 -3.05
C ILE A 43 -24.55 -30.34 -3.60
N ALA A 44 -24.25 -30.13 -4.89
CA ALA A 44 -24.37 -28.82 -5.55
C ALA A 44 -25.81 -28.28 -5.59
N GLN A 45 -26.83 -29.14 -5.45
CA GLN A 45 -28.24 -28.73 -5.39
C GLN A 45 -28.65 -28.25 -3.99
N HIS A 46 -27.91 -28.62 -2.94
CA HIS A 46 -28.19 -28.23 -1.57
C HIS A 46 -27.66 -26.83 -1.23
N SER A 47 -28.43 -26.05 -0.46
CA SER A 47 -27.88 -24.88 0.23
C SER A 47 -26.92 -25.39 1.32
N PRO A 48 -25.64 -24.95 1.40
CA PRO A 48 -25.09 -23.68 0.93
C PRO A 48 -24.25 -23.73 -0.37
N PHE A 49 -24.30 -24.84 -1.11
CA PHE A 49 -23.50 -25.07 -2.32
C PHE A 49 -24.22 -24.71 -3.62
N LYS A 50 -25.49 -24.29 -3.53
CA LYS A 50 -26.25 -23.75 -4.66
C LYS A 50 -25.40 -22.70 -5.39
N ASN A 51 -25.21 -22.89 -6.70
CA ASN A 51 -24.36 -22.10 -7.61
C ASN A 51 -22.85 -22.42 -7.57
N ILE A 52 -22.42 -23.50 -6.92
CA ILE A 52 -21.04 -24.01 -7.02
C ILE A 52 -21.06 -25.22 -7.94
N ASP A 53 -20.18 -25.21 -8.94
CA ASP A 53 -20.04 -26.29 -9.90
C ASP A 53 -19.56 -27.59 -9.22
N PRO A 54 -20.14 -28.77 -9.53
CA PRO A 54 -19.73 -30.04 -8.92
C PRO A 54 -18.25 -30.36 -9.07
N GLN A 55 -17.60 -29.96 -10.18
CA GLN A 55 -16.15 -30.16 -10.35
C GLN A 55 -15.37 -29.33 -9.33
N THR A 56 -15.82 -28.10 -9.06
CA THR A 56 -15.22 -27.23 -8.03
C THR A 56 -15.36 -27.85 -6.64
N LEU A 57 -16.51 -28.46 -6.32
CA LEU A 57 -16.69 -29.19 -5.06
C LEU A 57 -15.73 -30.38 -4.96
N SER A 58 -15.61 -31.18 -6.03
CA SER A 58 -14.69 -32.32 -6.07
C SER A 58 -13.23 -31.89 -5.84
N ASN A 59 -12.79 -30.84 -6.55
CA ASN A 59 -11.45 -30.28 -6.41
C ASN A 59 -11.18 -29.79 -4.97
N ASN A 60 -12.14 -29.07 -4.37
CA ASN A 60 -12.02 -28.58 -2.99
C ASN A 60 -11.98 -29.74 -1.98
N HIS A 61 -12.83 -30.76 -2.13
CA HIS A 61 -12.81 -31.94 -1.27
C HIS A 61 -11.46 -32.66 -1.32
N ASN A 62 -10.93 -32.88 -2.54
CA ASN A 62 -9.64 -33.56 -2.72
C ASN A 62 -8.49 -32.75 -2.14
N LEU A 63 -8.50 -31.42 -2.29
CA LEU A 63 -7.53 -30.52 -1.69
C LEU A 63 -7.54 -30.61 -0.14
N VAL A 64 -8.72 -30.52 0.48
CA VAL A 64 -8.85 -30.64 1.94
C VAL A 64 -8.36 -32.01 2.41
N LYS A 65 -8.74 -33.08 1.69
CA LYS A 65 -8.31 -34.45 2.01
C LYS A 65 -6.79 -34.63 1.88
N SER A 66 -6.14 -34.07 0.86
CA SER A 66 -4.68 -34.17 0.69
C SER A 66 -3.90 -33.39 1.75
N HIS A 67 -4.54 -32.43 2.41
CA HIS A 67 -3.95 -31.63 3.50
C HIS A 67 -4.47 -32.03 4.88
N GLY A 68 -4.78 -33.32 5.08
CA GLY A 68 -5.11 -33.86 6.40
C GLY A 68 -6.48 -33.47 6.94
N GLY A 69 -7.38 -32.99 6.08
CA GLY A 69 -8.71 -32.53 6.48
C GLY A 69 -8.77 -31.07 6.90
N ASP A 70 -7.68 -30.30 6.75
CA ASP A 70 -7.67 -28.90 7.13
C ASP A 70 -8.49 -28.03 6.14
N CYS A 71 -9.66 -27.58 6.60
CA CYS A 71 -10.55 -26.71 5.83
C CYS A 71 -10.08 -25.25 5.77
N TYR A 72 -9.06 -24.85 6.53
CA TYR A 72 -8.42 -23.54 6.47
C TYR A 72 -7.23 -23.50 5.52
N TYR A 73 -6.84 -24.66 4.99
CA TYR A 73 -5.76 -24.75 4.04
C TYR A 73 -6.12 -24.00 2.75
N ASN A 74 -5.45 -22.88 2.54
CA ASN A 74 -5.80 -21.97 1.45
C ASN A 74 -5.09 -22.27 0.12
N GLY A 75 -4.22 -23.28 0.03
CA GLY A 75 -3.54 -23.76 -1.20
C GLY A 75 -2.71 -22.74 -1.98
N LYS A 76 -2.82 -21.47 -1.62
CA LYS A 76 -2.16 -20.35 -2.24
C LYS A 76 -0.76 -20.33 -1.63
N LYS A 77 0.20 -20.82 -2.41
CA LYS A 77 1.57 -20.30 -2.33
C LYS A 77 1.41 -18.78 -2.26
N GLY A 78 1.86 -18.17 -1.16
CA GLY A 78 1.69 -16.74 -0.92
C GLY A 78 2.04 -16.02 -2.21
N LYS A 79 1.13 -15.18 -2.72
CA LYS A 79 1.35 -14.49 -4.00
C LYS A 79 2.75 -13.90 -3.91
N THR A 80 3.67 -14.38 -4.74
CA THR A 80 4.99 -13.76 -4.84
C THR A 80 4.71 -12.31 -5.12
N GLY A 81 5.08 -11.45 -4.15
CA GLY A 81 4.80 -10.02 -4.25
C GLY A 81 5.27 -9.51 -5.61
N ARG A 82 4.68 -8.40 -6.08
CA ARG A 82 5.16 -7.73 -7.28
C ARG A 82 6.69 -7.58 -7.15
N LYS A 83 7.43 -8.02 -8.19
CA LYS A 83 8.90 -7.89 -8.20
C LYS A 83 9.26 -6.44 -7.86
N ARG A 84 10.20 -6.25 -6.93
CA ARG A 84 10.68 -4.92 -6.55
C ARG A 84 11.17 -4.19 -7.80
N THR A 85 10.87 -2.90 -7.88
CA THR A 85 11.28 -2.05 -9.01
C THR A 85 12.79 -1.90 -9.06
N PHE A 86 13.47 -2.03 -7.92
CA PHE A 86 14.92 -1.91 -7.77
C PHE A 86 15.53 -3.25 -7.41
N MET A 87 16.73 -3.49 -7.95
CA MET A 87 17.61 -4.52 -7.42
C MET A 87 18.31 -3.99 -6.16
N GLU A 88 18.67 -4.88 -5.25
CA GLU A 88 19.36 -4.51 -4.00
C GLU A 88 20.68 -3.77 -4.25
N ALA A 89 21.48 -4.23 -5.22
CA ALA A 89 22.72 -3.56 -5.61
C ALA A 89 22.52 -2.09 -6.05
N GLN A 90 21.38 -1.78 -6.69
CA GLN A 90 21.08 -0.42 -7.13
C GLN A 90 20.69 0.50 -5.98
N LEU A 91 20.09 -0.05 -4.92
CA LEU A 91 19.77 0.70 -3.71
C LEU A 91 21.04 0.96 -2.88
N ASN A 92 21.93 -0.03 -2.78
CA ASN A 92 23.21 0.13 -2.07
C ASN A 92 24.10 1.18 -2.75
N GLU A 93 24.15 1.20 -4.09
CA GLU A 93 24.90 2.24 -4.81
C GLU A 93 24.30 3.64 -4.57
N ALA A 94 22.97 3.75 -4.48
CA ALA A 94 22.30 5.01 -4.18
C ALA A 94 22.59 5.48 -2.74
N GLU A 95 22.65 4.55 -1.79
CA GLU A 95 23.03 4.79 -0.40
C GLU A 95 24.48 5.29 -0.30
N GLU A 96 25.45 4.60 -0.91
CA GLU A 96 26.87 5.02 -0.90
C GLU A 96 27.06 6.43 -1.49
N ARG A 97 26.33 6.78 -2.55
CA ARG A 97 26.39 8.11 -3.17
C ARG A 97 25.70 9.20 -2.34
N LEU A 98 24.67 8.85 -1.58
CA LEU A 98 24.05 9.77 -0.60
C LEU A 98 24.97 9.98 0.61
N GLU A 99 25.61 8.93 1.12
CA GLU A 99 26.53 9.01 2.26
C GLU A 99 27.81 9.78 1.93
N SER A 100 28.34 9.60 0.72
CA SER A 100 29.49 10.37 0.22
C SER A 100 29.17 11.84 -0.05
N GLY A 101 27.88 12.19 -0.13
CA GLY A 101 27.41 13.54 -0.45
C GLY A 101 27.50 13.91 -1.92
N GLU A 102 27.73 12.94 -2.82
CA GLU A 102 27.64 13.13 -4.27
C GLU A 102 26.20 13.45 -4.69
N LEU A 103 25.22 12.80 -4.05
CA LEU A 103 23.80 13.05 -4.23
C LEU A 103 23.24 13.73 -2.98
N ILE A 104 22.42 14.77 -3.18
CA ILE A 104 21.92 15.59 -2.06
C ILE A 104 20.57 15.08 -1.56
N ASP A 105 19.69 14.72 -2.50
CA ASP A 105 18.31 14.34 -2.19
C ASP A 105 17.79 13.22 -3.10
N VAL A 106 16.55 12.81 -2.82
CA VAL A 106 15.83 11.79 -3.61
C VAL A 106 15.62 12.26 -5.07
N GLU A 107 15.54 13.56 -5.32
CA GLU A 107 15.37 14.10 -6.67
C GLU A 107 16.66 13.99 -7.49
N ASP A 108 17.82 14.16 -6.87
CA ASP A 108 19.12 13.92 -7.48
C ASP A 108 19.32 12.43 -7.77
N VAL A 109 18.97 11.54 -6.83
CA VAL A 109 18.95 10.09 -7.06
C VAL A 109 18.05 9.74 -8.25
N ARG A 110 16.87 10.36 -8.34
CA ARG A 110 15.98 10.20 -9.49
C ARG A 110 16.64 10.67 -10.78
N ARG A 111 17.19 11.88 -10.81
CA ARG A 111 17.75 12.48 -12.02
C ARG A 111 18.97 11.72 -12.54
N VAL A 112 19.86 11.31 -11.65
CA VAL A 112 21.16 10.70 -11.98
C VAL A 112 21.01 9.20 -12.22
N MET A 113 20.35 8.47 -11.32
CA MET A 113 20.33 7.00 -11.36
C MET A 113 19.05 6.44 -11.97
N PHE A 114 17.88 7.04 -11.69
CA PHE A 114 16.58 6.45 -12.02
C PHE A 114 15.59 7.43 -12.69
N PRO A 115 15.92 8.01 -13.86
CA PRO A 115 15.14 9.12 -14.43
C PRO A 115 13.72 8.74 -14.84
N LYS A 116 13.47 7.44 -15.07
CA LYS A 116 12.17 6.89 -15.46
C LYS A 116 11.28 6.52 -14.27
N ILE A 117 11.84 6.49 -13.05
CA ILE A 117 11.12 6.03 -11.88
C ILE A 117 10.58 7.26 -11.11
N PRO A 118 9.31 7.25 -10.69
CA PRO A 118 8.77 8.33 -9.88
C PRO A 118 9.51 8.51 -8.55
N ALA A 119 9.70 9.77 -8.13
CA ALA A 119 10.41 10.09 -6.89
C ALA A 119 9.80 9.43 -5.64
N HIS A 120 8.48 9.30 -5.57
CA HIS A 120 7.81 8.63 -4.45
C HIS A 120 8.21 7.15 -4.36
N THR A 121 8.35 6.45 -5.49
CA THR A 121 8.77 5.04 -5.50
C THR A 121 10.20 4.91 -5.03
N ILE A 122 11.10 5.82 -5.43
CA ILE A 122 12.49 5.85 -4.94
C ILE A 122 12.50 6.07 -3.43
N ARG A 123 11.75 7.07 -2.95
CA ARG A 123 11.61 7.37 -1.51
C ARG A 123 11.14 6.16 -0.71
N ASP A 124 10.10 5.48 -1.16
CA ASP A 124 9.57 4.30 -0.47
C ASP A 124 10.61 3.17 -0.39
N ASN A 125 11.44 3.00 -1.42
CA ASN A 125 12.49 1.98 -1.40
C ASN A 125 13.70 2.39 -0.54
N LEU A 126 14.10 3.67 -0.58
CA LEU A 126 15.15 4.19 0.31
C LEU A 126 14.73 4.16 1.79
N SER A 127 13.45 4.40 2.09
CA SER A 127 12.94 4.26 3.46
C SER A 127 12.99 2.82 3.97
N GLN A 128 12.86 1.82 3.09
CA GLN A 128 12.96 0.40 3.47
C GLN A 128 14.37 -0.01 3.90
N ILE A 129 15.41 0.69 3.43
CA ILE A 129 16.80 0.49 3.85
C ILE A 129 17.19 1.40 5.04
N GLY A 130 16.26 2.21 5.56
CA GLY A 130 16.50 3.07 6.72
C GLY A 130 17.00 4.48 6.39
N LEU A 131 17.11 4.81 5.10
CA LEU A 131 17.38 6.18 4.66
C LEU A 131 16.06 6.96 4.59
N GLU A 132 15.64 7.49 5.74
CA GLU A 132 14.51 8.41 5.77
C GLU A 132 14.83 9.66 4.94
N SER A 133 13.85 10.08 4.14
CA SER A 133 13.86 11.17 3.14
C SER A 133 14.48 12.52 3.56
N PHE A 134 14.81 12.67 4.83
CA PHE A 134 15.57 13.77 5.38
C PHE A 134 16.84 13.18 5.99
N ALA A 135 17.79 12.76 5.13
CA ALA A 135 19.18 12.72 5.54
C ALA A 135 19.43 14.10 6.15
N GLN A 136 19.56 14.16 7.48
CA GLN A 136 19.68 15.42 8.20
C GLN A 136 20.91 16.11 7.62
N GLN A 137 20.70 17.10 6.77
CA GLN A 137 21.79 17.92 6.28
C GLN A 137 22.55 18.38 7.51
N LYS A 138 23.81 17.98 7.61
CA LYS A 138 24.70 18.53 8.62
C LYS A 138 24.64 20.03 8.42
N LYS A 139 24.04 20.74 9.39
CA LYS A 139 23.79 22.19 9.26
C LYS A 139 25.09 22.83 8.76
N PRO A 140 25.04 23.64 7.69
CA PRO A 140 26.24 24.28 7.20
C PRO A 140 26.89 25.03 8.37
N ASN A 141 28.19 24.81 8.58
CA ASN A 141 28.92 25.48 9.64
C ASN A 141 28.86 26.99 9.37
N LEU A 142 28.01 27.68 10.14
CA LEU A 142 27.87 29.12 10.05
C LEU A 142 29.19 29.76 10.49
N LEU A 143 29.92 30.35 9.54
CA LEU A 143 31.07 31.18 9.85
C LEU A 143 30.66 32.33 10.81
N PRO A 144 31.54 32.81 11.70
CA PRO A 144 31.23 33.87 12.68
C PRO A 144 30.57 35.12 12.07
N ARG A 145 30.94 35.47 10.83
CA ARG A 145 30.34 36.60 10.08
C ARG A 145 28.83 36.45 9.83
N HIS A 146 28.32 35.22 9.72
CA HIS A 146 26.89 34.97 9.49
C HIS A 146 26.08 35.08 10.80
N GLN A 147 26.72 34.93 11.97
CA GLN A 147 26.08 35.12 13.27
C GLN A 147 25.80 36.61 13.54
N LEU A 148 26.70 37.49 13.09
CA LEU A 148 26.56 38.95 13.21
C LEU A 148 25.36 39.49 12.42
N ILE A 149 25.06 38.91 11.26
CA ILE A 149 23.91 39.33 10.44
C ILE A 149 22.60 38.96 11.14
N HIS A 150 22.53 37.80 11.78
CA HIS A 150 21.32 37.35 12.47
C HIS A 150 21.04 38.16 13.74
N SER A 151 22.09 38.53 14.49
CA SER A 151 21.93 39.42 15.66
C SER A 151 21.50 40.84 15.26
N TYR A 152 22.01 41.38 14.15
CA TYR A 152 21.63 42.69 13.65
C TYR A 152 20.17 42.74 13.18
N LEU A 153 19.70 41.72 12.44
CA LEU A 153 18.31 41.62 12.01
C LEU A 153 17.33 41.44 13.17
N LEU A 154 17.69 40.64 14.18
CA LEU A 154 16.90 40.50 15.41
C LEU A 154 16.83 41.80 16.22
N ALA A 155 17.90 42.60 16.24
CA ALA A 155 17.92 43.91 16.88
C ALA A 155 16.99 44.92 16.16
N ILE A 156 17.01 44.95 14.82
CA ILE A 156 16.11 45.78 14.02
C ILE A 156 14.65 45.37 14.24
N TYR A 157 14.36 44.07 14.27
CA TYR A 157 13.01 43.56 14.47
C TYR A 157 12.45 43.94 15.86
N ARG A 158 13.27 43.81 16.92
CA ARG A 158 12.88 44.24 18.28
C ARG A 158 12.66 45.74 18.38
N ALA A 159 13.50 46.55 17.74
CA ALA A 159 13.37 48.00 17.74
C ALA A 159 12.09 48.48 17.03
N THR A 160 11.64 47.75 16.00
CA THR A 160 10.42 48.10 15.24
C THR A 160 9.14 47.55 15.87
N SER A 161 9.20 46.44 16.61
CA SER A 161 8.03 45.84 17.28
C SER A 161 7.55 46.56 18.54
N HIS A 162 8.34 47.45 19.14
CA HIS A 162 7.93 48.20 20.34
C HIS A 162 7.17 49.52 20.05
N GLY A 163 6.91 49.86 18.78
CA GLY A 163 6.25 51.11 18.39
C GLY A 163 4.71 51.07 18.28
N ARG A 164 4.03 49.98 18.65
CA ARG A 164 2.55 49.88 18.59
C ARG A 164 1.98 49.12 19.78
N CYS A 165 1.96 49.74 20.96
CA CYS A 165 1.16 49.20 22.07
C CYS A 165 0.78 50.26 23.12
N GLU A 166 0.46 51.50 22.73
CA GLU A 166 -0.18 52.47 23.63
C GLU A 166 -1.13 53.36 22.84
N GLN A 167 -2.36 52.90 22.56
CA GLN A 167 -3.45 53.84 22.19
C GLN A 167 -4.88 53.31 22.26
N TYR A 168 -5.14 52.10 22.75
CA TYR A 168 -6.52 51.58 22.86
C TYR A 168 -6.83 51.12 24.29
N MET A 169 -7.10 52.05 25.19
CA MET A 169 -8.02 51.88 26.34
C MET A 169 -8.43 53.27 26.87
N GLY A 170 -8.99 54.10 25.99
CA GLY A 170 -9.67 55.33 26.37
C GLY A 170 -11.12 55.04 26.76
N SER A 171 -11.39 55.05 28.06
CA SER A 171 -12.63 55.47 28.74
C SER A 171 -13.87 55.77 27.87
N CYS A 172 -14.95 55.02 28.07
CA CYS A 172 -16.31 55.42 27.70
C CYS A 172 -17.09 55.90 28.94
N PRO A 173 -17.45 57.20 29.03
CA PRO A 173 -18.48 57.67 29.94
C PRO A 173 -19.71 58.21 29.18
N HIS A 174 -20.92 57.78 29.55
CA HIS A 174 -22.23 58.49 29.52
C HIS A 174 -23.32 57.41 29.49
N SER A 175 -24.05 57.15 30.58
CA SER A 175 -25.09 57.99 31.19
C SER A 175 -26.21 58.37 30.20
N HIS A 176 -27.32 57.64 30.25
CA HIS A 176 -28.64 58.20 30.00
C HIS A 176 -29.66 57.55 30.94
N MET A 177 -30.13 58.36 31.89
CA MET A 177 -31.42 58.20 32.57
C MET A 177 -32.54 58.25 31.54
N ILE A 178 -33.52 57.35 31.65
CA ILE A 178 -34.89 57.59 31.20
C ILE A 178 -35.81 57.21 32.37
N THR A 179 -36.74 58.12 32.59
CA THR A 179 -37.75 58.27 33.63
C THR A 179 -38.86 57.23 33.57
#